data_AF-A0A9R0TJH5-F1
#
_entry.id   AF-A0A9R0TJH5-F1
#
_cell.length_a   1.000
_cell.length_b   1.000
_cell.length_c   1.000
_cell.angle_alpha   90.00
_cell.angle_beta   90.00
_cell.angle_gamma   90.00
#
_symmetry.space_group_name_H-M   'P 1'
#
loop_
_entity.id
_entity.type
_entity.pdbx_description
1 polymer ?
#
loop_
_entity_poly.entity_id
_entity_poly.type
_entity_poly.pdbx_seq_one_letter_code
_entity_poly.pdbx_strand_id
1 'polypeptide(L)'
;MGVGVPWPSIRDSWHRKIGTRGRGKHLASPSASLNHAPSPRFRHRRGSRFIVRAESDFYSVLGVSRNASKSEIKSAYRKLARSYHPDVNKEPGAEQKFKDISNAYEVLSDDEKRAIYDKYGEAGLKGSGMGTGDYSNPFDLFESLFEGFGGMGGMGGGRAARNRPMQGDDESYNLVLNFKEAVFGVEKEIEITRLEGCNTCDGSGAKPGTKPTTCKTCGGQGQVVSSTRTPLGIFQQVSTCNTCGGTGEFSTPCKTCGGDGRVRKTKRISLKVPAGVDSGSRLRVRSEGNAGRRGGPPGDLYVFIDVLSDSVLKRDGTNILYTCKVSYIDAILGTTVKVPTVDGVVDLKIPSGTQPGTTLVMSKKGVPLLGKSNARGDQLVRVQVEIPKRLSSDERKLIEELANLNKAELANSRR
;
A
#
# COMPACT_ATOMS: atom_id res chain seq x y z
N MET A 1 -33.31 -30.74 -1.37
CA MET A 1 -34.21 -29.86 -2.13
C MET A 1 -35.13 -29.18 -1.13
N GLY A 2 -34.82 -27.92 -0.79
CA GLY A 2 -35.44 -27.18 0.29
C GLY A 2 -35.77 -25.77 -0.17
N VAL A 3 -37.05 -25.45 -0.05
CA VAL A 3 -37.78 -24.23 -0.39
C VAL A 3 -37.59 -23.14 0.67
N GLY A 4 -37.70 -21.87 0.25
CA GLY A 4 -38.35 -20.83 1.06
C GLY A 4 -37.49 -19.96 1.99
N VAL A 5 -37.17 -18.75 1.51
CA VAL A 5 -37.13 -17.42 2.20
C VAL A 5 -38.10 -17.34 3.41
N PRO A 6 -38.03 -16.42 4.43
CA PRO A 6 -37.54 -15.00 4.41
C PRO A 6 -37.00 -14.36 5.75
N TRP A 7 -36.73 -13.03 5.70
CA TRP A 7 -36.66 -11.99 6.79
C TRP A 7 -35.26 -11.45 7.21
N PRO A 8 -35.14 -10.18 7.71
CA PRO A 8 -35.77 -8.92 7.25
C PRO A 8 -34.90 -7.64 7.34
N SER A 9 -35.39 -6.56 6.71
CA SER A 9 -35.00 -5.17 6.98
C SER A 9 -35.37 -4.72 8.40
N ILE A 10 -34.60 -3.84 9.02
CA ILE A 10 -35.09 -2.91 10.05
C ILE A 10 -34.37 -1.55 9.95
N ARG A 11 -35.21 -0.52 10.00
CA ARG A 11 -34.96 0.91 10.14
C ARG A 11 -34.83 1.29 11.61
N ASP A 12 -34.21 2.45 11.81
CA ASP A 12 -34.49 3.42 12.88
C ASP A 12 -33.95 3.22 14.31
N SER A 13 -33.46 4.36 14.82
CA SER A 13 -33.21 4.75 16.21
C SER A 13 -31.93 4.18 16.86
N TRP A 14 -31.07 4.96 17.51
CA TRP A 14 -31.40 5.86 18.62
C TRP A 14 -30.51 7.12 18.69
N HIS A 15 -31.17 8.28 18.63
CA HIS A 15 -30.81 9.50 19.37
C HIS A 15 -31.37 9.41 20.80
N ARG A 16 -30.58 9.88 21.78
CA ARG A 16 -30.95 10.56 23.06
C ARG A 16 -29.75 10.42 24.00
N LYS A 17 -29.32 11.35 24.85
CA LYS A 17 -29.75 12.65 25.42
C LYS A 17 -28.41 13.32 25.81
N ILE A 18 -28.27 14.64 25.94
CA ILE A 18 -28.51 15.35 27.21
C ILE A 18 -28.51 16.84 26.88
N GLY A 19 -29.61 17.50 27.23
CA GLY A 19 -29.71 18.95 27.33
C GLY A 19 -30.82 19.25 28.33
N THR A 20 -30.44 19.76 29.51
CA THR A 20 -31.36 20.46 30.41
C THR A 20 -30.64 21.60 31.12
N ARG A 21 -31.29 22.76 31.06
CA ARG A 21 -30.99 24.08 31.63
C ARG A 21 -31.21 24.13 33.15
N GLY A 22 -30.59 25.15 33.79
CA GLY A 22 -31.10 25.85 34.99
C GLY A 22 -29.95 26.41 35.84
N ARG A 23 -29.63 27.72 35.82
CA ARG A 23 -30.23 28.91 36.48
C ARG A 23 -29.49 29.32 37.78
N GLY A 24 -29.17 30.61 37.90
CA GLY A 24 -28.85 31.33 39.16
C GLY A 24 -27.57 32.19 39.06
N LYS A 25 -27.63 33.44 38.59
CA LYS A 25 -27.85 34.72 39.31
C LYS A 25 -26.67 35.21 40.18
N HIS A 26 -26.12 36.39 39.83
CA HIS A 26 -25.91 37.62 40.65
C HIS A 26 -24.73 38.44 40.08
N LEU A 27 -25.04 39.59 39.45
CA LEU A 27 -24.85 40.98 39.95
C LEU A 27 -23.41 41.51 39.88
N ALA A 28 -23.15 42.42 38.92
CA ALA A 28 -22.63 43.77 39.15
C ALA A 28 -22.35 44.48 37.80
N SER A 29 -22.89 45.68 37.64
CA SER A 29 -22.48 46.73 36.67
C SER A 29 -21.61 47.76 37.44
N PRO A 30 -21.19 48.94 36.91
CA PRO A 30 -21.31 49.51 35.55
C PRO A 30 -20.06 50.30 35.03
N SER A 31 -20.08 50.72 33.76
CA SER A 31 -19.75 52.10 33.26
C SER A 31 -19.56 52.09 31.73
N ALA A 32 -20.52 52.61 30.95
CA ALA A 32 -20.46 53.91 30.23
C ALA A 32 -19.35 53.98 29.16
N SER A 33 -19.64 54.13 27.86
CA SER A 33 -20.12 55.40 27.29
C SER A 33 -20.80 55.26 25.91
N LEU A 34 -21.59 56.29 25.61
CA LEU A 34 -22.50 56.49 24.48
C LEU A 34 -21.80 56.88 23.17
N ASN A 35 -22.47 56.63 22.03
CA ASN A 35 -22.78 57.61 20.97
C ASN A 35 -23.74 56.96 19.95
N HIS A 36 -25.05 57.23 20.06
CA HIS A 36 -25.84 58.18 19.25
C HIS A 36 -25.90 57.89 17.74
N ALA A 37 -27.05 57.37 17.32
CA ALA A 37 -27.53 57.30 15.94
C ALA A 37 -28.10 58.67 15.47
N PRO A 38 -28.42 58.78 14.17
CA PRO A 38 -29.80 59.15 13.87
C PRO A 38 -30.49 58.33 12.76
N SER A 39 -31.79 58.25 13.01
CA SER A 39 -33.03 57.76 12.37
C SER A 39 -33.26 57.88 10.84
N PRO A 40 -34.36 57.28 10.34
CA PRO A 40 -34.53 56.77 8.96
C PRO A 40 -35.31 57.72 8.03
N ARG A 41 -35.21 57.49 6.71
CA ARG A 41 -36.16 58.04 5.72
C ARG A 41 -36.61 57.00 4.69
N PHE A 42 -37.83 57.27 4.23
CA PHE A 42 -38.81 56.40 3.59
C PHE A 42 -38.45 55.86 2.18
N ARG A 43 -38.94 54.63 1.95
CA ARG A 43 -39.43 53.97 0.72
C ARG A 43 -39.02 54.54 -0.65
N HIS A 44 -38.43 53.67 -1.48
CA HIS A 44 -38.94 53.39 -2.82
C HIS A 44 -38.68 51.92 -3.22
N ARG A 45 -39.75 51.15 -3.40
CA ARG A 45 -39.74 49.92 -4.22
C ARG A 45 -39.54 50.36 -5.67
N ARG A 46 -38.41 50.02 -6.30
CA ARG A 46 -38.29 49.91 -7.76
C ARG A 46 -37.25 48.86 -8.13
N GLY A 47 -37.72 47.84 -8.85
CA GLY A 47 -36.99 47.05 -9.83
C GLY A 47 -35.78 46.27 -9.34
N SER A 48 -35.96 44.97 -9.11
CA SER A 48 -34.91 44.00 -9.35
C SER A 48 -34.39 44.19 -10.78
N ARG A 49 -33.25 44.86 -10.94
CA ARG A 49 -32.44 44.71 -12.14
C ARG A 49 -32.02 43.25 -12.17
N PHE A 50 -32.60 42.47 -13.07
CA PHE A 50 -32.03 41.19 -13.47
C PHE A 50 -30.63 41.50 -14.02
N ILE A 51 -29.62 41.34 -13.18
CA ILE A 51 -28.27 41.11 -13.68
C ILE A 51 -28.32 39.66 -14.16
N VAL A 52 -28.48 39.50 -15.47
CA VAL A 52 -28.22 38.23 -16.14
C VAL A 52 -26.74 37.94 -15.87
N ARG A 53 -26.46 36.97 -15.00
CA ARG A 53 -25.14 36.36 -14.94
C ARG A 53 -24.95 35.65 -16.27
N ALA A 54 -24.19 36.27 -17.18
CA ALA A 54 -23.64 35.55 -18.31
C ALA A 54 -22.85 34.36 -17.75
N GLU A 55 -23.09 33.15 -18.26
CA GLU A 55 -22.26 31.98 -17.98
C GLU A 55 -20.79 32.36 -18.10
N SER A 56 -20.02 32.06 -17.07
CA SER A 56 -18.66 32.58 -16.87
C SER A 56 -17.72 32.12 -17.99
N ASP A 57 -17.15 33.06 -18.74
CA ASP A 57 -16.12 32.81 -19.76
C ASP A 57 -14.89 32.16 -19.11
N PHE A 58 -14.33 31.07 -19.68
CA PHE A 58 -13.16 30.36 -19.13
C PHE A 58 -11.94 31.28 -18.98
N TYR A 59 -11.79 32.27 -19.85
CA TYR A 59 -10.74 33.28 -19.70
C TYR A 59 -10.95 34.14 -18.45
N SER A 60 -12.22 34.50 -18.17
CA SER A 60 -12.58 35.27 -16.97
C SER A 60 -12.43 34.46 -15.68
N VAL A 61 -12.69 33.15 -15.73
CA VAL A 61 -12.49 32.23 -14.59
C VAL A 61 -11.02 32.12 -14.21
N LEU A 62 -10.12 32.07 -15.19
CA LEU A 62 -8.67 32.09 -14.95
C LEU A 62 -8.11 33.50 -14.73
N GLY A 63 -8.91 34.56 -14.94
CA GLY A 63 -8.48 35.94 -14.79
C GLY A 63 -7.44 36.38 -15.83
N VAL A 64 -7.48 35.81 -17.03
CA VAL A 64 -6.53 36.08 -18.12
C VAL A 64 -7.24 36.65 -19.35
N SER A 65 -6.49 37.35 -20.20
CA SER A 65 -7.01 37.88 -21.48
C SER A 65 -7.29 36.74 -22.48
N ARG A 66 -8.26 36.93 -23.39
CA ARG A 66 -8.51 35.98 -24.50
C ARG A 66 -7.29 35.76 -25.40
N ASN A 67 -6.42 36.77 -25.48
CA ASN A 67 -5.15 36.71 -26.22
C ASN A 67 -3.99 36.13 -25.38
N ALA A 68 -4.25 35.58 -24.20
CA ALA A 68 -3.21 35.05 -23.32
C ALA A 68 -2.48 33.87 -23.96
N SER A 69 -1.16 33.88 -23.80
CA SER A 69 -0.28 32.78 -24.19
C SER A 69 -0.47 31.56 -23.28
N LYS A 70 -0.07 30.37 -23.75
CA LYS A 70 -0.17 29.13 -22.95
C LYS A 70 0.59 29.22 -21.62
N SER A 71 1.73 29.92 -21.61
CA SER A 71 2.52 30.13 -20.39
C SER A 71 1.78 30.99 -19.37
N GLU A 72 1.07 32.03 -19.81
CA GLU A 72 0.24 32.89 -18.96
C GLU A 72 -0.97 32.14 -18.39
N ILE A 73 -1.67 31.36 -19.23
CA ILE A 73 -2.79 30.50 -18.81
C ILE A 73 -2.35 29.49 -17.75
N LYS A 74 -1.21 28.83 -17.98
CA LYS A 74 -0.63 27.87 -17.04
C LYS A 74 -0.16 28.51 -15.73
N SER A 75 0.38 29.73 -15.80
CA SER A 75 0.81 30.49 -14.63
C SER A 75 -0.39 30.92 -13.77
N ALA A 76 -1.45 31.44 -14.40
CA ALA A 76 -2.68 31.84 -13.74
C ALA A 76 -3.38 30.64 -13.06
N TYR A 77 -3.49 29.51 -13.76
CA TYR A 77 -4.01 28.26 -13.20
C TYR A 77 -3.22 27.83 -11.96
N ARG A 78 -1.88 27.79 -12.01
CA ARG A 78 -1.05 27.39 -10.86
C ARG A 78 -1.24 28.30 -9.65
N LYS A 79 -1.43 29.59 -9.87
CA LYS A 79 -1.66 30.57 -8.80
C LYS A 79 -3.02 30.34 -8.14
N LEU A 80 -4.08 30.20 -8.95
CA LEU A 80 -5.44 30.01 -8.47
C LEU A 80 -5.65 28.62 -7.84
N ALA A 81 -5.08 27.57 -8.43
CA ALA A 81 -5.16 26.20 -7.91
C ALA A 81 -4.54 26.07 -6.52
N ARG A 82 -3.45 26.81 -6.22
CA ARG A 82 -2.85 26.84 -4.87
C ARG A 82 -3.73 27.61 -3.88
N SER A 83 -4.38 28.69 -4.32
CA SER A 83 -5.24 29.52 -3.47
C SER A 83 -6.60 28.89 -3.14
N TYR A 84 -7.10 28.02 -4.02
CA TYR A 84 -8.39 27.34 -3.87
C TYR A 84 -8.26 25.83 -3.66
N HIS A 85 -7.06 25.33 -3.34
CA HIS A 85 -6.86 23.92 -3.04
C HIS A 85 -7.67 23.52 -1.79
N PRO A 86 -8.40 22.38 -1.80
CA PRO A 86 -9.25 21.96 -0.68
C PRO A 86 -8.50 21.81 0.65
N ASP A 87 -7.22 21.44 0.60
CA ASP A 87 -6.38 21.33 1.80
C ASP A 87 -5.93 22.70 2.36
N VAL A 88 -5.88 23.73 1.52
CA VAL A 88 -5.36 25.07 1.88
C VAL A 88 -6.50 26.04 2.20
N ASN A 89 -7.64 25.90 1.52
CA ASN A 89 -8.78 26.81 1.64
C ASN A 89 -10.06 26.04 1.99
N LYS A 90 -10.57 26.24 3.21
CA LYS A 90 -11.77 25.59 3.76
C LYS A 90 -13.02 26.47 3.72
N GLU A 91 -13.01 27.57 2.95
CA GLU A 91 -14.18 28.43 2.81
C GLU A 91 -15.32 27.74 2.03
N PRO A 92 -16.59 27.97 2.42
CA PRO A 92 -17.73 27.42 1.70
C PRO A 92 -17.77 27.98 0.26
N GLY A 93 -17.63 27.08 -0.73
CA GLY A 93 -17.60 27.41 -2.16
C GLY A 93 -16.21 27.47 -2.80
N ALA A 94 -15.13 27.25 -2.06
CA ALA A 94 -13.77 27.13 -2.61
C ALA A 94 -13.65 25.92 -3.56
N GLU A 95 -14.29 24.79 -3.22
CA GLU A 95 -14.31 23.59 -4.06
C GLU A 95 -14.99 23.83 -5.42
N GLN A 96 -16.11 24.56 -5.45
CA GLN A 96 -16.80 24.87 -6.70
C GLN A 96 -15.94 25.77 -7.60
N LYS A 97 -15.30 26.79 -7.02
CA LYS A 97 -14.37 27.65 -7.77
C LYS A 97 -13.17 26.85 -8.30
N PHE A 98 -12.66 25.91 -7.52
CA PHE A 98 -11.56 25.05 -7.95
C PHE A 98 -11.96 24.16 -9.13
N LYS A 99 -13.19 23.62 -9.13
CA LYS A 99 -13.76 22.88 -10.27
C LYS A 99 -13.85 23.76 -11.51
N ASP A 100 -14.37 24.98 -11.38
CA ASP A 100 -14.50 25.92 -12.49
C ASP A 100 -13.12 26.30 -13.08
N ILE A 101 -12.12 26.55 -12.21
CA ILE A 101 -10.72 26.85 -12.59
C ILE A 101 -10.08 25.68 -13.33
N SER A 102 -10.34 24.45 -12.89
CA SER A 102 -9.79 23.23 -13.50
C SER A 102 -10.39 22.99 -14.90
N ASN A 103 -11.71 23.14 -15.03
CA ASN A 103 -12.40 23.02 -16.32
C ASN A 103 -11.93 24.09 -17.32
N ALA A 104 -11.76 25.34 -16.86
CA ALA A 104 -11.25 26.41 -17.70
C ALA A 104 -9.81 26.12 -18.20
N TYR A 105 -8.95 25.56 -17.34
CA TYR A 105 -7.60 25.19 -17.75
C TYR A 105 -7.57 24.01 -18.72
N GLU A 106 -8.43 23.00 -18.55
CA GLU A 106 -8.50 21.86 -19.46
C GLU A 106 -8.81 22.31 -20.90
N VAL A 107 -9.79 23.20 -21.07
CA VAL A 107 -10.20 23.70 -22.37
C VAL A 107 -9.15 24.65 -22.95
N LEU A 108 -8.58 25.55 -22.15
CA LEU A 108 -7.67 26.59 -22.63
C LEU A 108 -6.21 26.15 -22.77
N SER A 109 -5.82 25.00 -22.19
CA SER A 109 -4.46 24.45 -22.29
C SER A 109 -4.20 23.65 -23.56
N ASP A 110 -5.26 23.10 -24.17
CA ASP A 110 -5.22 22.33 -25.41
C ASP A 110 -5.57 23.21 -26.62
N ASP A 111 -4.79 23.12 -27.70
CA ASP A 111 -4.97 24.00 -28.88
C ASP A 111 -6.27 23.73 -29.62
N GLU A 112 -6.68 22.46 -29.71
CA GLU A 112 -7.88 22.06 -30.44
C GLU A 112 -9.13 22.45 -29.64
N LYS A 113 -9.16 22.16 -28.33
CA LYS A 113 -10.27 22.55 -27.46
C LYS A 113 -10.40 24.07 -27.33
N ARG A 114 -9.28 24.80 -27.22
CA ARG A 114 -9.27 26.27 -27.22
C ARG A 114 -9.82 26.82 -28.52
N ALA A 115 -9.39 26.29 -29.67
CA ALA A 115 -9.88 26.76 -30.96
C ALA A 115 -11.39 26.49 -31.16
N ILE A 116 -11.91 25.38 -30.64
CA ILE A 116 -13.36 25.07 -30.66
C ILE A 116 -14.12 26.03 -29.74
N TYR A 117 -13.61 26.26 -28.52
CA TYR A 117 -14.20 27.19 -27.56
C TYR A 117 -14.22 28.63 -28.07
N ASP A 118 -13.13 29.09 -28.68
CA ASP A 118 -13.01 30.43 -29.24
C ASP A 118 -13.97 30.66 -30.42
N LYS A 119 -14.32 29.61 -31.16
CA LYS A 119 -15.23 29.67 -32.31
C LYS A 119 -16.71 29.50 -31.96
N TYR A 120 -17.01 28.62 -31.01
CA TYR A 120 -18.39 28.15 -30.75
C TYR A 120 -18.83 28.24 -29.29
N GLY A 121 -17.98 28.77 -28.39
CA GLY A 121 -18.23 28.80 -26.96
C GLY A 121 -18.37 27.41 -26.34
N GLU A 122 -18.89 27.34 -25.11
CA GLU A 122 -19.05 26.07 -24.37
C GLU A 122 -19.97 25.07 -25.10
N ALA A 123 -20.92 25.56 -25.90
CA ALA A 123 -21.83 24.73 -26.70
C ALA A 123 -21.10 23.87 -27.75
N GLY A 124 -19.98 24.37 -28.30
CA GLY A 124 -19.16 23.63 -29.27
C GLY A 124 -18.42 22.43 -28.66
N LEU A 125 -18.15 22.48 -27.35
CA LEU A 125 -17.50 21.39 -26.61
C LEU A 125 -18.48 20.25 -26.31
N LYS A 126 -19.78 20.55 -26.10
CA LYS A 126 -20.84 19.55 -25.85
C LYS A 126 -21.27 18.79 -27.12
N GLY A 127 -21.08 19.36 -28.32
CA GLY A 127 -21.52 18.78 -29.59
C GLY A 127 -20.55 17.79 -30.27
N SER A 128 -19.32 17.62 -29.76
CA SER A 128 -18.27 16.84 -30.43
C SER A 128 -18.11 15.39 -29.93
N GLY A 129 -19.13 14.82 -29.26
CA GLY A 129 -19.06 13.44 -28.74
C GLY A 129 -18.03 13.21 -27.62
N MET A 130 -17.33 14.26 -27.20
CA MET A 130 -16.44 14.28 -26.03
C MET A 130 -17.28 14.65 -24.80
N GLY A 131 -18.15 13.74 -24.40
CA GLY A 131 -19.09 13.94 -23.29
C GLY A 131 -18.35 14.20 -21.97
N THR A 132 -18.70 15.30 -21.32
CA THR A 132 -18.51 15.55 -19.89
C THR A 132 -19.12 14.39 -19.10
N GLY A 133 -18.27 13.43 -18.72
CA GLY A 133 -18.61 12.41 -17.73
C GLY A 133 -18.87 13.07 -16.38
N ASP A 134 -19.93 12.63 -15.72
CA ASP A 134 -20.25 12.96 -14.35
C ASP A 134 -19.17 12.35 -13.43
N TYR A 135 -18.15 13.13 -13.06
CA TYR A 135 -17.03 12.69 -12.22
C TYR A 135 -17.24 13.18 -10.79
N SER A 136 -17.82 12.33 -9.96
CA SER A 136 -18.11 12.61 -8.55
C SER A 136 -16.88 12.58 -7.61
N ASN A 137 -15.64 12.50 -8.12
CA ASN A 137 -14.42 12.64 -7.31
C ASN A 137 -13.23 13.19 -8.13
N PRO A 138 -12.80 14.45 -7.91
CA PRO A 138 -11.72 15.10 -8.66
C PRO A 138 -10.30 14.57 -8.38
N PHE A 139 -10.09 13.76 -7.33
CA PHE A 139 -8.76 13.20 -7.01
C PHE A 139 -8.36 12.05 -7.93
N ASP A 140 -9.31 11.24 -8.41
CA ASP A 140 -9.06 10.18 -9.41
C ASP A 140 -8.72 10.74 -10.79
N LEU A 141 -9.17 11.98 -11.10
CA LEU A 141 -8.81 12.67 -12.33
C LEU A 141 -7.35 13.16 -12.31
N PHE A 142 -6.79 13.47 -11.14
CA PHE A 142 -5.40 13.92 -11.02
C PHE A 142 -4.40 12.77 -11.14
N GLU A 143 -4.68 11.59 -10.57
CA GLU A 143 -3.85 10.40 -10.76
C GLU A 143 -3.97 9.84 -12.20
N SER A 144 -5.17 9.75 -12.76
CA SER A 144 -5.35 9.25 -14.13
C SER A 144 -4.80 10.20 -15.21
N LEU A 145 -4.76 11.51 -14.95
CA LEU A 145 -4.22 12.50 -15.89
C LEU A 145 -2.69 12.68 -15.75
N PHE A 146 -2.08 12.49 -14.59
CA PHE A 146 -0.61 12.54 -14.46
C PHE A 146 0.06 11.23 -14.89
N GLU A 147 -0.65 10.11 -14.81
CA GLU A 147 -0.23 8.84 -15.42
C GLU A 147 -0.65 8.74 -16.92
N GLY A 148 -1.62 9.56 -17.37
CA GLY A 148 -2.17 9.56 -18.73
C GLY A 148 -1.73 10.70 -19.66
N PHE A 149 -1.17 11.81 -19.17
CA PHE A 149 -0.84 13.00 -19.97
C PHE A 149 0.67 13.29 -20.05
N GLY A 150 1.46 12.21 -20.08
CA GLY A 150 2.75 12.15 -20.77
C GLY A 150 2.68 11.35 -22.09
N GLY A 151 1.48 10.94 -22.52
CA GLY A 151 1.29 9.88 -23.53
C GLY A 151 0.44 10.21 -24.76
N MET A 152 -0.07 11.44 -24.92
CA MET A 152 -0.96 11.78 -26.06
C MET A 152 -0.20 12.31 -27.28
N GLY A 153 0.92 11.65 -27.61
CA GLY A 153 1.53 11.57 -28.94
C GLY A 153 1.83 10.12 -29.34
N GLY A 154 1.30 9.14 -28.60
CA GLY A 154 1.70 7.74 -28.67
C GLY A 154 0.57 6.73 -28.94
N MET A 155 -0.66 7.18 -29.21
CA MET A 155 -1.82 6.30 -29.43
C MET A 155 -1.89 5.72 -30.86
N GLY A 156 -0.73 5.26 -31.33
CA GLY A 156 -0.50 4.53 -32.58
C GLY A 156 0.84 3.78 -32.62
N GLY A 157 1.67 3.86 -31.56
CA GLY A 157 3.03 3.30 -31.54
C GLY A 157 3.30 2.28 -30.44
N GLY A 158 2.30 1.90 -29.65
CA GLY A 158 2.45 0.95 -28.55
C GLY A 158 2.31 -0.50 -29.00
N ARG A 159 3.27 -1.03 -29.79
CA ARG A 159 3.62 -2.47 -29.83
C ARG A 159 4.79 -2.74 -30.80
N ALA A 160 5.91 -3.15 -30.19
CA ALA A 160 6.94 -4.04 -30.73
C ALA A 160 7.97 -3.51 -31.75
N ALA A 161 9.01 -2.85 -31.23
CA ALA A 161 10.35 -3.36 -31.53
C ALA A 161 10.54 -4.65 -30.71
N ARG A 162 9.98 -5.78 -31.17
CA ARG A 162 10.12 -7.09 -30.51
C ARG A 162 11.60 -7.49 -30.36
N ASN A 163 12.51 -6.86 -31.11
CA ASN A 163 13.95 -7.12 -31.15
C ASN A 163 14.82 -6.31 -30.18
N ARG A 164 14.24 -5.61 -29.19
CA ARG A 164 15.01 -4.89 -28.17
C ARG A 164 15.40 -5.84 -27.01
N PRO A 165 16.54 -5.61 -26.32
CA PRO A 165 16.82 -6.25 -25.04
C PRO A 165 15.65 -6.07 -24.07
N MET A 166 15.12 -7.18 -23.55
CA MET A 166 14.03 -7.20 -22.58
C MET A 166 14.56 -7.71 -21.25
N GLN A 167 14.22 -7.03 -20.16
CA GLN A 167 14.54 -7.50 -18.82
C GLN A 167 13.95 -8.90 -18.59
N GLY A 168 14.69 -9.74 -17.86
CA GLY A 168 14.24 -11.07 -17.50
C GLY A 168 13.16 -11.04 -16.43
N ASP A 169 12.37 -12.10 -16.39
CA ASP A 169 11.30 -12.24 -15.41
C ASP A 169 11.89 -12.44 -14.01
N ASP A 170 11.27 -11.83 -13.01
CA ASP A 170 11.62 -12.05 -11.61
C ASP A 170 11.30 -13.49 -11.19
N GLU A 171 12.09 -14.05 -10.28
CA GLU A 171 11.91 -15.38 -9.73
C GLU A 171 11.48 -15.28 -8.26
N SER A 172 10.67 -16.23 -7.78
CA SER A 172 10.23 -16.28 -6.39
C SER A 172 10.65 -17.58 -5.72
N TYR A 173 11.15 -17.50 -4.49
CA TYR A 173 11.53 -18.67 -3.70
C TYR A 173 10.94 -18.59 -2.29
N ASN A 174 10.31 -19.65 -1.82
CA ASN A 174 9.77 -19.72 -0.46
C ASN A 174 10.80 -20.36 0.46
N LEU A 175 11.36 -19.58 1.39
CA LEU A 175 12.33 -20.02 2.37
C LEU A 175 11.64 -20.27 3.71
N VAL A 176 11.61 -21.54 4.13
CA VAL A 176 11.11 -21.93 5.44
C VAL A 176 12.24 -21.84 6.47
N LEU A 177 11.99 -21.11 7.56
CA LEU A 177 12.91 -20.92 8.67
C LEU A 177 12.30 -21.44 9.98
N ASN A 178 13.15 -21.96 10.86
CA ASN A 178 12.74 -22.22 12.22
C ASN A 178 12.65 -20.92 13.02
N PHE A 179 11.84 -20.89 14.07
CA PHE A 179 11.68 -19.72 14.94
C PHE A 179 13.03 -19.13 15.41
N LYS A 180 13.94 -19.97 15.89
CA LYS A 180 15.28 -19.52 16.33
C LYS A 180 16.13 -18.95 15.21
N GLU A 181 16.09 -19.54 14.01
CA GLU A 181 16.81 -19.03 12.84
C GLU A 181 16.30 -17.65 12.43
N ALA A 182 14.99 -17.43 12.50
CA ALA A 182 14.39 -16.12 12.22
C ALA A 182 14.80 -15.06 13.26
N VAL A 183 14.94 -15.44 14.53
CA VAL A 183 15.34 -14.54 15.62
C VAL A 183 16.81 -14.12 15.49
N PHE A 184 17.72 -15.06 15.24
CA PHE A 184 19.16 -14.76 15.19
C PHE A 184 19.65 -14.33 13.80
N GLY A 185 18.89 -14.62 12.75
CA GLY A 185 19.38 -14.55 11.39
C GLY A 185 20.24 -15.77 11.06
N VAL A 186 20.34 -16.08 9.78
CA VAL A 186 21.08 -17.26 9.30
C VAL A 186 21.59 -17.00 7.89
N GLU A 187 22.76 -17.55 7.58
CA GLU A 187 23.26 -17.66 6.21
C GLU A 187 22.87 -19.05 5.68
N LYS A 188 22.05 -19.11 4.63
CA LYS A 188 21.60 -20.35 4.00
C LYS A 188 21.94 -20.36 2.53
N GLU A 189 22.45 -21.47 2.04
CA GLU A 189 22.53 -21.71 0.60
C GLU A 189 21.20 -22.29 0.11
N ILE A 190 20.62 -21.67 -0.91
CA ILE A 190 19.46 -22.19 -1.61
C ILE A 190 19.84 -22.59 -3.03
N GLU A 191 19.17 -23.61 -3.54
CA GLU A 191 19.34 -24.06 -4.91
C GLU A 191 18.12 -23.62 -5.72
N ILE A 192 18.35 -22.80 -6.74
CA ILE A 192 17.29 -22.33 -7.64
C ILE A 192 17.56 -22.77 -9.06
N THR A 193 16.51 -23.17 -9.76
CA THR A 193 16.56 -23.44 -11.20
C THR A 193 16.01 -22.24 -11.94
N ARG A 194 16.85 -21.58 -12.74
CA ARG A 194 16.48 -20.37 -13.48
C ARG A 194 16.99 -20.42 -14.91
N LEU A 195 16.50 -19.52 -15.74
CA LEU A 195 17.05 -19.26 -17.06
C LEU A 195 18.30 -18.38 -16.91
N GLU A 196 19.44 -18.85 -17.39
CA GLU A 196 20.66 -18.06 -17.50
C GLU A 196 20.96 -17.73 -18.97
N GLY A 197 21.76 -16.69 -19.20
CA GLY A 197 22.24 -16.37 -20.54
C GLY A 197 22.98 -17.58 -21.14
N CYS A 198 22.72 -17.88 -22.40
CA CYS A 198 23.43 -18.95 -23.09
C CYS A 198 24.89 -18.53 -23.33
N ASN A 199 25.84 -19.14 -22.61
CA ASN A 199 27.28 -18.90 -22.75
C ASN A 199 27.81 -19.15 -24.17
N THR A 200 27.14 -19.98 -24.97
CA THR A 200 27.58 -20.27 -26.35
C THR A 200 27.35 -19.08 -27.26
N CYS A 201 26.25 -18.34 -27.10
CA CYS A 201 25.86 -17.25 -28.00
C CYS A 201 25.72 -15.89 -27.31
N ASP A 202 26.18 -15.77 -26.06
CA ASP A 202 26.10 -14.57 -25.22
C ASP A 202 24.71 -13.91 -25.21
N GLY A 203 23.66 -14.73 -25.14
CA GLY A 203 22.28 -14.22 -25.11
C GLY A 203 21.67 -13.80 -26.45
N SER A 204 22.43 -13.84 -27.55
CA SER A 204 21.95 -13.43 -28.88
C SER A 204 20.95 -14.42 -29.52
N GLY A 205 20.99 -15.69 -29.13
CA GLY A 205 20.20 -16.76 -29.75
C GLY A 205 20.71 -17.21 -31.13
N ALA A 206 21.70 -16.52 -31.70
CA ALA A 206 22.29 -16.85 -32.98
C ALA A 206 23.51 -17.78 -32.82
N LYS A 207 23.80 -18.59 -33.83
CA LYS A 207 25.02 -19.40 -33.88
C LYS A 207 26.24 -18.45 -33.88
N PRO A 208 27.26 -18.70 -33.04
CA PRO A 208 28.47 -17.88 -33.02
C PRO A 208 29.11 -17.76 -34.40
N GLY A 209 29.56 -16.55 -34.75
CA GLY A 209 30.16 -16.26 -36.05
C GLY A 209 29.17 -16.09 -37.20
N THR A 210 27.86 -16.25 -36.98
CA THR A 210 26.84 -15.93 -37.99
C THR A 210 26.29 -14.52 -37.78
N LYS A 211 26.04 -13.81 -38.89
CA LYS A 211 25.42 -12.48 -38.85
C LYS A 211 23.93 -12.60 -39.16
N PRO A 212 23.05 -11.92 -38.41
CA PRO A 212 21.63 -11.84 -38.75
C PRO A 212 21.45 -11.20 -40.13
N THR A 213 20.56 -11.77 -40.94
CA THR A 213 20.17 -11.21 -42.24
C THR A 213 18.82 -10.53 -42.11
N THR A 214 18.71 -9.28 -42.53
CA THR A 214 17.46 -8.51 -42.46
C THR A 214 16.35 -9.17 -43.27
N CYS A 215 15.16 -9.29 -42.68
CA CYS A 215 13.99 -9.84 -43.36
C CYS A 215 13.55 -8.89 -44.48
N LYS A 216 13.58 -9.38 -45.72
CA LYS A 216 13.20 -8.60 -46.91
C LYS A 216 11.70 -8.24 -46.93
N THR A 217 10.83 -9.11 -46.42
CA THR A 217 9.36 -8.90 -46.45
C THR A 217 8.91 -7.72 -45.58
N CYS A 218 9.55 -7.51 -44.43
CA CYS A 218 9.22 -6.39 -43.53
C CYS A 218 10.33 -5.34 -43.44
N GLY A 219 11.39 -5.44 -44.25
CA GLY A 219 12.54 -4.53 -44.21
C GLY A 219 13.19 -4.38 -42.83
N GLY A 220 13.24 -5.45 -42.03
CA GLY A 220 13.78 -5.39 -40.66
C GLY A 220 12.79 -5.00 -39.56
N GLN A 221 11.58 -4.57 -39.91
CA GLN A 221 10.65 -4.00 -38.93
C GLN A 221 9.88 -5.05 -38.10
N GLY A 222 9.88 -6.33 -38.53
CA GLY A 222 9.15 -7.41 -37.87
C GLY A 222 7.62 -7.33 -38.00
N GLN A 223 7.09 -6.28 -38.62
CA GLN A 223 5.66 -6.08 -38.84
C GLN A 223 5.44 -5.67 -40.30
N VAL A 224 4.28 -6.02 -40.84
CA VAL A 224 3.85 -5.63 -42.18
C VAL A 224 2.53 -4.88 -42.06
N VAL A 225 2.44 -3.74 -42.75
CA VAL A 225 1.22 -2.92 -42.77
C VAL A 225 0.42 -3.30 -44.01
N SER A 226 -0.78 -3.86 -43.80
CA SER A 226 -1.73 -4.14 -44.86
C SER A 226 -2.74 -2.99 -44.93
N SER A 227 -2.74 -2.26 -46.05
CA SER A 227 -3.70 -1.17 -46.28
C SER A 227 -4.83 -1.67 -47.17
N THR A 228 -6.06 -1.55 -46.69
CA THR A 228 -7.28 -1.90 -47.43
C THR A 228 -8.09 -0.62 -47.64
N ARG A 229 -8.41 -0.29 -48.89
CA ARG A 229 -9.27 0.87 -49.21
C ARG A 229 -10.72 0.49 -48.96
N THR A 230 -11.39 1.22 -48.07
CA THR A 230 -12.83 1.10 -47.81
C THR A 230 -13.53 2.38 -48.30
N PRO A 231 -14.87 2.36 -48.50
CA PRO A 231 -15.62 3.55 -48.92
C PRO A 231 -15.51 4.73 -47.93
N LEU A 232 -15.09 4.48 -46.69
CA LEU A 232 -14.89 5.46 -45.63
C LEU A 232 -13.43 5.95 -45.49
N GLY A 233 -12.50 5.45 -46.34
CA GLY A 233 -11.09 5.85 -46.30
C GLY A 233 -10.11 4.67 -46.43
N ILE A 234 -8.84 4.89 -46.08
CA ILE A 234 -7.82 3.83 -46.07
C ILE A 234 -7.75 3.24 -44.66
N PHE A 235 -8.11 1.96 -44.53
CA PHE A 235 -7.96 1.21 -43.29
C PHE A 235 -6.61 0.49 -43.29
N GLN A 236 -5.73 0.82 -42.36
CA GLN A 236 -4.42 0.17 -42.21
C GLN A 236 -4.45 -0.79 -41.02
N GLN A 237 -4.19 -2.06 -41.28
CA GLN A 237 -4.00 -3.08 -40.25
C GLN A 237 -2.51 -3.46 -40.18
N VAL A 238 -1.95 -3.48 -38.97
CA VAL A 238 -0.58 -3.91 -38.74
C VAL A 238 -0.60 -5.35 -38.27
N SER A 239 0.09 -6.24 -38.98
CA SER A 239 0.23 -7.64 -38.58
C SER A 239 1.71 -8.01 -38.42
N THR A 240 1.98 -9.04 -37.61
CA THR A 240 3.35 -9.56 -37.46
C THR A 240 3.80 -10.18 -38.78
N CYS A 241 5.04 -9.92 -39.19
CA CYS A 241 5.58 -10.50 -40.42
C CYS A 241 5.63 -12.03 -40.32
N ASN A 242 4.86 -12.73 -41.15
CA ASN A 242 4.80 -14.19 -41.15
C ASN A 242 6.15 -14.83 -41.53
N THR A 243 6.95 -14.17 -42.38
CA THR A 243 8.24 -14.70 -42.83
C THR A 243 9.25 -14.78 -41.69
N CYS A 244 9.33 -13.76 -40.83
CA CYS A 244 10.32 -13.72 -39.73
C CYS A 244 9.71 -13.91 -38.34
N GLY A 245 8.41 -14.19 -38.22
CA GLY A 245 7.72 -14.32 -36.93
C GLY A 245 7.77 -13.05 -36.05
N GLY A 246 8.10 -11.91 -36.65
CA GLY A 246 8.24 -10.63 -35.97
C GLY A 246 9.60 -10.33 -35.35
N THR A 247 10.65 -11.09 -35.67
CA THR A 247 12.03 -10.76 -35.27
C THR A 247 12.63 -9.63 -36.11
N GLY A 248 12.19 -9.47 -37.35
CA GLY A 248 12.79 -8.54 -38.33
C GLY A 248 14.06 -9.09 -39.00
N GLU A 249 14.64 -10.16 -38.48
CA GLU A 249 15.91 -10.73 -38.97
C GLU A 249 15.88 -12.26 -38.93
N PHE A 250 16.65 -12.87 -39.82
CA PHE A 250 16.92 -14.29 -39.85
C PHE A 250 18.33 -14.56 -39.35
N SER A 251 18.45 -15.40 -38.33
CA SER A 251 19.74 -15.89 -37.85
C SER A 251 19.71 -17.40 -37.76
N THR A 252 20.82 -18.06 -38.05
CA THR A 252 20.97 -19.49 -37.75
C THR A 252 20.88 -19.68 -36.24
N PRO A 253 19.95 -20.50 -35.71
CA PRO A 253 19.74 -20.63 -34.28
C PRO A 253 20.98 -21.26 -33.61
N CYS A 254 21.27 -20.81 -32.39
CA CYS A 254 22.29 -21.43 -31.55
C CYS A 254 21.85 -22.86 -31.18
N LYS A 255 22.77 -23.82 -31.31
CA LYS A 255 22.49 -25.25 -31.03
C LYS A 255 22.17 -25.51 -29.54
N THR A 256 22.80 -24.76 -28.63
CA THR A 256 22.67 -24.98 -27.18
C THR A 256 21.33 -24.48 -26.63
N CYS A 257 20.83 -23.33 -27.10
CA CYS A 257 19.59 -22.72 -26.61
C CYS A 257 18.43 -22.78 -27.61
N GLY A 258 18.62 -23.42 -28.78
CA GLY A 258 17.58 -23.54 -29.81
C GLY A 258 17.10 -22.23 -30.41
N GLY A 259 17.84 -21.12 -30.21
CA GLY A 259 17.42 -19.78 -30.65
C GLY A 259 16.85 -18.87 -29.56
N ASP A 260 16.57 -19.37 -28.36
CA ASP A 260 15.99 -18.54 -27.26
C ASP A 260 17.01 -17.57 -26.65
N GLY A 261 18.30 -17.90 -26.73
CA GLY A 261 19.39 -17.12 -26.11
C GLY A 261 19.59 -17.39 -24.63
N ARG A 262 18.73 -18.20 -23.99
CA ARG A 262 18.84 -18.57 -22.58
C ARG A 262 18.82 -20.09 -22.41
N VAL A 263 19.37 -20.58 -21.30
CA VAL A 263 19.44 -21.99 -20.95
C VAL A 263 19.03 -22.18 -19.50
N ARG A 264 18.27 -23.24 -19.21
CA ARG A 264 17.91 -23.56 -17.83
C ARG A 264 19.13 -24.12 -17.10
N LYS A 265 19.50 -23.52 -15.98
CA LYS A 265 20.59 -23.96 -15.12
C LYS A 265 20.17 -23.88 -13.67
N THR A 266 20.71 -24.78 -12.88
CA THR A 266 20.55 -24.77 -11.43
C THR A 266 21.76 -24.11 -10.79
N LYS A 267 21.52 -23.13 -9.93
CA LYS A 267 22.55 -22.34 -9.27
C LYS A 267 22.31 -22.34 -7.76
N ARG A 268 23.40 -22.47 -7.00
CA ARG A 268 23.40 -22.27 -5.55
C ARG A 268 23.67 -20.80 -5.23
N ILE A 269 22.80 -20.21 -4.41
CA ILE A 269 22.88 -18.80 -4.00
C ILE A 269 22.96 -18.77 -2.48
N SER A 270 24.00 -18.13 -1.94
CA SER A 270 24.11 -17.86 -0.51
C SER A 270 23.25 -16.65 -0.14
N LEU A 271 22.27 -16.87 0.72
CA LEU A 271 21.35 -15.86 1.24
C LEU A 271 21.68 -15.53 2.69
N LYS A 272 21.88 -14.24 2.95
CA LYS A 272 22.00 -13.72 4.31
C LYS A 272 20.65 -13.21 4.79
N VAL A 273 20.00 -13.98 5.66
CA VAL A 273 18.74 -13.59 6.28
C VAL A 273 19.05 -12.75 7.52
N PRO A 274 18.55 -11.50 7.61
CA PRO A 274 18.80 -10.66 8.78
C PRO A 274 18.08 -11.18 10.03
N ALA A 275 18.64 -10.87 11.20
CA ALA A 275 18.03 -11.18 12.47
C ALA A 275 16.70 -10.43 12.67
N GLY A 276 15.71 -11.09 13.25
CA GLY A 276 14.42 -10.49 13.57
C GLY A 276 13.37 -10.52 12.45
N VAL A 277 13.64 -11.22 11.33
CA VAL A 277 12.67 -11.43 10.26
C VAL A 277 11.43 -12.16 10.76
N ASP A 278 10.28 -11.83 10.19
CA ASP A 278 9.00 -12.47 10.52
C ASP A 278 8.36 -13.12 9.29
N SER A 279 7.37 -13.98 9.51
CA SER A 279 6.62 -14.60 8.42
C SER A 279 5.99 -13.54 7.50
N GLY A 280 6.09 -13.74 6.19
CA GLY A 280 5.65 -12.78 5.18
C GLY A 280 6.68 -11.71 4.82
N SER A 281 7.85 -11.70 5.48
CA SER A 281 8.99 -10.86 5.08
C SER A 281 9.47 -11.24 3.68
N ARG A 282 9.93 -10.25 2.91
CA ARG A 282 10.44 -10.43 1.54
C ARG A 282 11.86 -9.94 1.44
N LEU A 283 12.78 -10.82 1.02
CA LEU A 283 14.17 -10.48 0.76
C LEU A 283 14.41 -10.45 -0.76
N ARG A 284 14.89 -9.31 -1.27
CA ARG A 284 15.23 -9.14 -2.69
C ARG A 284 16.71 -9.38 -2.91
N VAL A 285 17.03 -10.32 -3.79
CA VAL A 285 18.39 -10.57 -4.27
C VAL A 285 18.49 -10.10 -5.71
N ARG A 286 19.30 -9.06 -5.90
CA ARG A 286 19.36 -8.36 -7.19
C ARG A 286 20.02 -9.21 -8.26
N SER A 287 19.49 -9.13 -9.49
CA SER A 287 20.03 -9.80 -10.67
C SER A 287 20.11 -11.32 -10.54
N GLU A 288 19.38 -11.90 -9.58
CA GLU A 288 19.37 -13.34 -9.34
C GLU A 288 18.11 -14.05 -9.91
N GLY A 289 17.23 -13.32 -10.60
CA GLY A 289 16.08 -13.87 -11.33
C GLY A 289 16.45 -14.45 -12.70
N ASN A 290 15.48 -14.56 -13.60
CA ASN A 290 15.72 -15.11 -14.94
C ASN A 290 16.52 -14.13 -15.80
N ALA A 291 17.36 -14.65 -16.69
CA ALA A 291 18.08 -13.84 -17.67
C ALA A 291 17.12 -13.16 -18.65
N GLY A 292 17.44 -11.91 -18.98
CA GLY A 292 16.71 -11.15 -19.98
C GLY A 292 16.84 -11.73 -21.37
N ARG A 293 15.85 -11.44 -22.22
CA ARG A 293 15.89 -11.84 -23.63
C ARG A 293 16.78 -10.88 -24.41
N ARG A 294 17.50 -11.41 -25.40
CA ARG A 294 18.30 -10.62 -26.36
C ARG A 294 19.33 -9.72 -25.69
N GLY A 295 20.02 -10.24 -24.68
CA GLY A 295 21.02 -9.48 -23.90
C GLY A 295 20.43 -8.45 -22.94
N GLY A 296 19.13 -8.54 -22.62
CA GLY A 296 18.52 -7.73 -21.56
C GLY A 296 19.03 -8.13 -20.16
N PRO A 297 18.95 -7.21 -19.18
CA PRO A 297 19.39 -7.48 -17.82
C PRO A 297 18.53 -8.60 -17.18
N PRO A 298 19.08 -9.37 -16.24
CA PRO A 298 18.30 -10.34 -15.48
C PRO A 298 17.24 -9.67 -14.60
N GLY A 299 16.20 -10.42 -14.28
CA GLY A 299 15.26 -10.09 -13.21
C GLY A 299 15.90 -10.29 -11.83
N ASP A 300 15.11 -10.07 -10.79
CA ASP A 300 15.50 -10.27 -9.40
C ASP A 300 14.91 -11.54 -8.80
N LEU A 301 15.51 -12.02 -7.72
CA LEU A 301 14.95 -13.10 -6.91
C LEU A 301 14.28 -12.52 -5.67
N TYR A 302 13.00 -12.81 -5.49
CA TYR A 302 12.24 -12.50 -4.29
C TYR A 302 12.11 -13.73 -3.41
N VAL A 303 12.75 -13.69 -2.25
CA VAL A 303 12.69 -14.75 -1.25
C VAL A 303 11.60 -14.40 -0.24
N PHE A 304 10.53 -15.18 -0.22
CA PHE A 304 9.45 -15.07 0.75
C PHE A 304 9.79 -15.93 1.96
N ILE A 305 9.76 -15.34 3.14
CA ILE A 305 10.16 -16.02 4.38
C ILE A 305 8.90 -16.52 5.09
N ASP A 306 8.86 -17.82 5.36
CA ASP A 306 7.87 -18.47 6.20
C ASP A 306 8.54 -19.01 7.46
N VAL A 307 8.18 -18.48 8.62
CA VAL A 307 8.74 -18.90 9.90
C VAL A 307 7.82 -19.92 10.58
N LEU A 308 8.37 -21.09 10.88
CA LEU A 308 7.71 -22.12 11.67
C LEU A 308 7.58 -21.66 13.12
N SER A 309 6.37 -21.78 13.68
CA SER A 309 6.09 -21.49 15.08
C SER A 309 6.79 -22.50 15.99
N ASP A 310 7.35 -22.02 17.10
CA ASP A 310 7.88 -22.88 18.16
C ASP A 310 6.74 -23.34 19.10
N SER A 311 6.85 -24.56 19.63
CA SER A 311 5.81 -25.14 20.51
C SER A 311 5.81 -24.53 21.91
N VAL A 312 6.96 -23.99 22.34
CA VAL A 312 7.20 -23.47 23.69
C VAL A 312 7.18 -21.94 23.67
N LEU A 313 7.87 -21.33 22.72
CA LEU A 313 8.04 -19.89 22.61
C LEU A 313 7.11 -19.31 21.54
N LYS A 314 6.25 -18.36 21.92
CA LYS A 314 5.36 -17.69 20.97
C LYS A 314 5.82 -16.28 20.71
N ARG A 315 5.95 -15.90 19.44
CA ARG A 315 6.27 -14.51 19.07
C ARG A 315 5.05 -13.62 19.24
N ASP A 316 5.27 -12.43 19.80
CA ASP A 316 4.30 -11.33 19.83
C ASP A 316 5.02 -10.04 19.45
N GLY A 317 5.04 -9.73 18.16
CA GLY A 317 5.81 -8.62 17.59
C GLY A 317 7.32 -8.79 17.87
N THR A 318 7.88 -7.89 18.68
CA THR A 318 9.29 -7.95 19.14
C THR A 318 9.44 -8.74 20.44
N ASN A 319 8.34 -9.05 21.11
CA ASN A 319 8.34 -9.76 22.38
C ASN A 319 8.14 -11.27 22.17
N ILE A 320 8.48 -12.03 23.21
CA ILE A 320 8.28 -13.47 23.24
C ILE A 320 7.40 -13.82 24.43
N LEU A 321 6.30 -14.51 24.17
CA LEU A 321 5.40 -15.04 25.18
C LEU A 321 5.83 -16.45 25.55
N TYR A 322 5.99 -16.70 26.85
CA TYR A 322 6.21 -18.02 27.40
C TYR A 322 5.28 -18.23 28.59
N THR A 323 4.69 -19.43 28.70
CA THR A 323 3.87 -19.79 29.85
C THR A 323 4.67 -20.70 30.78
N CYS A 324 5.03 -20.17 31.95
CA CYS A 324 5.76 -20.92 32.96
C CYS A 324 4.76 -21.58 33.92
N LYS A 325 4.81 -22.91 34.00
CA LYS A 325 4.04 -23.68 34.95
C LYS A 325 4.77 -23.75 36.28
N VAL A 326 4.07 -23.42 37.37
CA VAL A 326 4.67 -23.31 38.72
C VAL A 326 3.73 -23.99 39.71
N SER A 327 4.29 -24.70 40.68
CA SER A 327 3.51 -25.28 41.78
C SER A 327 2.84 -24.19 42.62
N TYR A 328 1.69 -24.49 43.20
CA TYR A 328 1.04 -23.58 44.16
C TYR A 328 1.94 -23.29 45.38
N ILE A 329 2.76 -24.25 45.81
CA ILE A 329 3.71 -24.06 46.93
C ILE A 329 4.79 -23.07 46.54
N ASP A 330 5.39 -23.26 45.36
CA ASP A 330 6.42 -22.39 44.81
C ASP A 330 5.91 -20.97 44.55
N ALA A 331 4.65 -20.81 44.16
CA ALA A 331 4.02 -19.51 43.99
C ALA A 331 3.83 -18.78 45.33
N ILE A 332 3.54 -19.51 46.42
CA ILE A 332 3.40 -18.95 47.77
C ILE A 332 4.77 -18.57 48.34
N LEU A 333 5.72 -19.50 48.34
CA LEU A 333 7.04 -19.33 48.99
C LEU A 333 8.03 -18.52 48.15
N GLY A 334 7.81 -18.45 46.84
CA GLY A 334 8.80 -17.96 45.89
C GLY A 334 9.83 -19.04 45.55
N THR A 335 10.34 -19.01 44.33
CA THR A 335 11.30 -20.01 43.85
C THR A 335 12.15 -19.44 42.71
N THR A 336 13.13 -20.20 42.23
CA THR A 336 13.88 -19.88 41.02
C THR A 336 13.64 -21.00 40.01
N VAL A 337 13.06 -20.65 38.85
CA VAL A 337 12.72 -21.62 37.78
C VAL A 337 13.59 -21.37 36.55
N LYS A 338 14.04 -22.46 35.93
CA LYS A 338 14.73 -22.43 34.64
C LYS A 338 13.74 -22.17 33.51
N VAL A 339 13.86 -21.02 32.86
CA VAL A 339 12.99 -20.60 31.77
C VAL A 339 13.73 -20.75 30.43
N PRO A 340 13.13 -21.43 29.43
CA PRO A 340 13.68 -21.44 28.09
C PRO A 340 13.54 -20.05 27.46
N THR A 341 14.64 -19.53 26.93
CA THR A 341 14.68 -18.31 26.12
C THR A 341 15.24 -18.64 24.74
N VAL A 342 15.17 -17.71 23.80
CA VAL A 342 15.80 -17.88 22.49
C VAL A 342 17.32 -18.03 22.58
N ASP A 343 17.96 -17.41 23.59
CA ASP A 343 19.42 -17.45 23.80
C ASP A 343 19.89 -18.68 24.59
N GLY A 344 18.97 -19.52 25.05
CA GLY A 344 19.25 -20.64 25.97
C GLY A 344 18.40 -20.60 27.23
N VAL A 345 18.75 -21.41 28.22
CA VAL A 345 18.02 -21.49 29.49
C VAL A 345 18.55 -20.44 30.46
N VAL A 346 17.65 -19.68 31.09
CA VAL A 346 17.99 -18.64 32.05
C VAL A 346 17.16 -18.83 33.32
N ASP A 347 17.77 -18.58 34.47
CA ASP A 347 17.09 -18.64 35.76
C ASP A 347 16.21 -17.41 35.97
N LEU A 348 14.91 -17.64 36.22
CA LEU A 348 13.93 -16.61 36.56
C LEU A 348 13.54 -16.74 38.02
N LYS A 349 13.75 -15.67 38.78
CA LYS A 349 13.29 -15.56 40.17
C LYS A 349 11.80 -15.22 40.21
N ILE A 350 11.02 -16.10 40.83
CA ILE A 350 9.60 -15.92 41.09
C ILE A 350 9.44 -15.41 42.53
N PRO A 351 8.89 -14.20 42.73
CA PRO A 351 8.69 -13.67 44.07
C PRO A 351 7.63 -14.46 44.84
N SER A 352 7.73 -14.47 46.17
CA SER A 352 6.71 -15.04 47.03
C SER A 352 5.37 -14.32 46.85
N GLY A 353 4.26 -15.06 47.00
CA GLY A 353 2.91 -14.53 46.80
C GLY A 353 2.56 -14.21 45.35
N THR A 354 3.27 -14.79 44.37
CA THR A 354 2.98 -14.57 42.94
C THR A 354 1.58 -15.06 42.61
N GLN A 355 0.75 -14.17 42.04
CA GLN A 355 -0.63 -14.51 41.69
C GLN A 355 -0.70 -15.27 40.36
N PRO A 356 -1.64 -16.21 40.19
CA PRO A 356 -1.89 -16.86 38.91
C PRO A 356 -2.17 -15.84 37.80
N GLY A 357 -1.52 -16.00 36.65
CA GLY A 357 -1.66 -15.10 35.49
C GLY A 357 -0.74 -13.88 35.53
N THR A 358 0.02 -13.66 36.61
CA THR A 358 1.05 -12.61 36.68
C THR A 358 2.04 -12.78 35.53
N THR A 359 2.41 -11.67 34.88
CA THR A 359 3.40 -11.66 33.82
C THR A 359 4.68 -11.02 34.32
N LEU A 360 5.76 -11.80 34.34
CA LEU A 360 7.10 -11.36 34.68
C LEU A 360 7.85 -11.01 33.40
N VAL A 361 8.58 -9.89 33.40
CA VAL A 361 9.29 -9.40 32.22
C VAL A 361 10.78 -9.70 32.34
N MET A 362 11.31 -10.40 31.35
CA MET A 362 12.76 -10.60 31.18
C MET A 362 13.25 -9.64 30.10
N SER A 363 13.86 -8.53 30.53
CA SER A 363 14.28 -7.47 29.62
C SER A 363 15.34 -7.93 28.62
N LYS A 364 15.24 -7.46 27.37
CA LYS A 364 16.18 -7.74 26.26
C LYS A 364 16.30 -9.22 25.86
N LYS A 365 15.32 -10.05 26.25
CA LYS A 365 15.25 -11.48 25.92
C LYS A 365 14.27 -11.82 24.80
N GLY A 366 13.73 -10.82 24.12
CA GLY A 366 12.86 -10.97 22.96
C GLY A 366 13.61 -11.02 21.62
N VAL A 367 12.89 -10.66 20.56
CA VAL A 367 13.37 -10.67 19.17
C VAL A 367 14.09 -9.35 18.85
N PRO A 368 15.23 -9.38 18.12
CA PRO A 368 15.89 -8.18 17.62
C PRO A 368 15.01 -7.38 16.64
N LEU A 369 15.13 -6.05 16.66
CA LEU A 369 14.51 -5.21 15.64
C LEU A 369 15.28 -5.32 14.31
N LEU A 370 14.53 -5.38 13.21
CA LEU A 370 15.10 -5.38 11.86
C LEU A 370 15.99 -4.14 11.65
N GLY A 371 17.23 -4.37 11.21
CA GLY A 371 18.23 -3.32 11.00
C GLY A 371 18.89 -2.77 12.27
N LYS A 372 18.46 -3.20 13.46
CA LYS A 372 19.04 -2.79 14.76
C LYS A 372 19.25 -4.00 15.67
N SER A 373 20.34 -4.72 15.47
CA SER A 373 20.67 -5.94 16.24
C SER A 373 20.79 -5.70 17.75
N ASN A 374 21.25 -4.52 18.18
CA ASN A 374 21.40 -4.19 19.60
C ASN A 374 20.09 -3.85 20.31
N ALA A 375 19.00 -3.59 19.57
CA ALA A 375 17.69 -3.33 20.14
C ALA A 375 16.86 -4.61 20.08
N ARG A 376 16.56 -5.19 21.24
CA ARG A 376 15.73 -6.39 21.37
C ARG A 376 14.48 -6.06 22.19
N GLY A 377 13.37 -6.73 21.87
CA GLY A 377 12.21 -6.75 22.74
C GLY A 377 12.45 -7.60 24.00
N ASP A 378 11.37 -7.89 24.71
CA ASP A 378 11.42 -8.58 25.99
C ASP A 378 10.76 -9.96 25.92
N GLN A 379 11.11 -10.84 26.86
CA GLN A 379 10.38 -12.09 27.05
C GLN A 379 9.39 -11.92 28.20
N LEU A 380 8.11 -12.09 27.89
CA LEU A 380 6.98 -12.01 28.80
C LEU A 380 6.65 -13.41 29.29
N VAL A 381 6.96 -13.67 30.55
CA VAL A 381 6.74 -14.96 31.20
C VAL A 381 5.44 -14.90 32.00
N ARG A 382 4.39 -15.51 31.47
CA ARG A 382 3.11 -15.65 32.16
C ARG A 382 3.16 -16.83 33.12
N VAL A 383 2.97 -16.56 34.40
CA VAL A 383 2.95 -17.59 35.44
C VAL A 383 1.59 -18.27 35.46
N GLN A 384 1.58 -19.58 35.22
CA GLN A 384 0.41 -20.44 35.39
C GLN A 384 0.63 -21.33 36.60
N VAL A 385 -0.16 -21.09 37.65
CA VAL A 385 -0.09 -21.91 38.87
C VAL A 385 -0.88 -23.20 38.64
N GLU A 386 -0.20 -24.33 38.81
CA GLU A 386 -0.82 -25.66 38.72
C GLU A 386 -1.21 -26.15 40.11
N ILE A 387 -2.51 -26.36 40.31
CA ILE A 387 -3.08 -26.93 41.53
C ILE A 387 -3.29 -28.43 41.29
N PRO A 388 -2.72 -29.31 42.14
CA PRO A 388 -2.87 -30.76 41.97
C PRO A 388 -4.33 -31.19 42.13
N LYS A 389 -4.79 -32.10 41.27
CA LYS A 389 -6.16 -32.63 41.31
C LYS A 389 -6.38 -33.71 42.39
N ARG A 390 -5.29 -34.30 42.88
CA ARG A 390 -5.28 -35.37 43.89
C ARG A 390 -4.17 -35.05 44.88
N LEU A 391 -4.46 -35.29 46.15
CA LEU A 391 -3.54 -35.07 47.27
C LEU A 391 -3.37 -36.40 48.00
N SER A 392 -2.16 -36.68 48.46
CA SER A 392 -1.89 -37.77 49.40
C SER A 392 -2.55 -37.50 50.76
N SER A 393 -2.65 -38.52 51.61
CA SER A 393 -3.20 -38.37 52.97
C SER A 393 -2.44 -37.34 53.79
N ASP A 394 -1.11 -37.28 53.62
CA ASP A 394 -0.25 -36.42 54.43
C ASP A 394 -0.28 -34.97 53.92
N GLU A 395 -0.24 -34.75 52.59
CA GLU A 395 -0.44 -33.42 52.00
C GLU A 395 -1.80 -32.83 52.37
N ARG A 396 -2.86 -33.66 52.38
CA ARG A 396 -4.19 -33.22 52.76
C ARG A 396 -4.24 -32.74 54.20
N LYS A 397 -3.64 -33.47 55.15
CA LYS A 397 -3.56 -33.06 56.56
C LYS A 397 -2.87 -31.70 56.70
N LEU A 398 -1.73 -31.50 56.03
CA LEU A 398 -1.00 -30.24 56.06
C LEU A 398 -1.80 -29.06 55.48
N ILE A 399 -2.55 -29.28 54.40
CA ILE A 399 -3.40 -28.25 53.80
C ILE A 399 -4.59 -27.92 54.72
N GLU A 400 -5.17 -28.93 55.40
CA GLU A 400 -6.24 -28.73 56.38
C GLU A 400 -5.75 -27.93 57.61
N GLU A 401 -4.54 -28.20 58.10
CA GLU A 401 -3.89 -27.41 59.16
C GLU A 401 -3.69 -25.95 58.72
N LEU A 402 -3.16 -25.72 57.51
CA LEU A 402 -2.98 -24.39 56.95
C LEU A 402 -4.32 -23.65 56.76
N ALA A 403 -5.39 -24.37 56.39
CA ALA A 403 -6.73 -23.81 56.28
C ALA A 403 -7.30 -23.39 57.64
N ASN A 404 -7.02 -24.15 58.71
CA ASN A 404 -7.47 -23.82 60.06
C ASN A 404 -6.75 -22.58 60.61
N LEU A 405 -5.43 -22.45 60.38
CA LEU A 405 -4.67 -21.25 60.74
C LEU A 405 -5.24 -19.99 60.06
N ASN A 406 -5.50 -20.06 58.75
CA ASN A 406 -6.12 -18.94 58.01
C ASN A 406 -7.50 -18.55 58.55
N LYS A 407 -8.34 -19.52 58.95
CA LYS A 407 -9.65 -19.22 59.55
C LYS A 407 -9.52 -18.51 60.89
N ALA A 408 -8.54 -18.89 61.71
CA ALA A 408 -8.27 -18.23 62.99
C ALA A 408 -7.80 -16.77 62.80
N GLU A 409 -6.94 -16.49 61.81
CA GLU A 409 -6.54 -15.12 61.46
C GLU A 409 -7.71 -14.28 60.92
N LEU A 410 -8.57 -14.85 60.07
CA LEU A 410 -9.77 -14.17 59.57
C LEU A 410 -10.79 -13.88 60.67
N ALA A 411 -10.88 -14.73 61.70
CA ALA A 411 -11.72 -14.50 62.86
C ALA A 411 -11.17 -13.38 63.76
N ASN A 412 -9.85 -13.28 63.88
CA ASN A 412 -9.18 -12.25 64.67
C ASN A 412 -9.14 -10.88 63.99
N SER A 413 -9.06 -10.82 62.65
CA SER A 413 -9.04 -9.55 61.89
C SER A 413 -10.42 -8.88 61.70
N ARG A 414 -11.51 -9.57 62.07
CA ARG A 414 -12.88 -9.04 62.03
C ARG A 414 -13.38 -8.48 63.38
N ARG A 415 -12.55 -8.53 64.42
CA ARG A 415 -12.70 -7.75 65.66
C ARG A 415 -11.88 -6.48 65.54
#